data_AF-A0A1V8NC99-F1
#
_entry.id   AF-A0A1V8NC99-F1
#
_cell.length_a   1.000
_cell.length_b   1.000
_cell.length_c   1.000
_cell.angle_alpha   90.00
_cell.angle_beta   90.00
_cell.angle_gamma   90.00
#
_symmetry.space_group_name_H-M   'P 1'
#
loop_
_entity.id
_entity.type
_entity.pdbx_description
1 polymer ?
#
loop_
_entity_poly.entity_id
_entity_poly.type
_entity_poly.pdbx_seq_one_letter_code
_entity_poly.pdbx_strand_id
1 'polypeptide(L)'
;MNFLLQKKIFFILLFLNLCGCISTTIISSATIIAKTSSDSRSLGEQIDDFNIRLKVLYSLSKDQEIKKKARIISRIYKKKIILAGQAESYEILKKIVKKIRNIQYIKTMHNQIRVQKPISKKRILYDSLITAKIYEKFFFSKERKELLKIIFFTENQEVFLFGYADQKIEKIAVQIINRISKVKKIIVATSNEI
;
A
#
# COMPACT_ATOMS: atom_id res chain seq x y z
N MET A 1 36.96 31.94 -13.84
CA MET A 1 35.96 31.26 -12.99
C MET A 1 35.61 29.92 -13.63
N ASN A 2 35.95 28.80 -12.97
CA ASN A 2 35.99 27.47 -13.60
C ASN A 2 34.62 27.04 -14.14
N PHE A 3 34.53 26.83 -15.46
CA PHE A 3 33.30 26.39 -16.16
C PHE A 3 32.76 25.06 -15.61
N LEU A 4 33.66 24.20 -15.10
CA LEU A 4 33.31 22.96 -14.40
C LEU A 4 32.65 23.20 -13.03
N LEU A 5 33.00 24.31 -12.35
CA LEU A 5 32.39 24.69 -11.07
C LEU A 5 30.97 25.20 -11.29
N GLN A 6 30.74 26.00 -12.34
CA GLN A 6 29.41 26.49 -12.71
C GLN A 6 28.44 25.36 -13.08
N LYS A 7 28.91 24.33 -13.81
CA LYS A 7 28.09 23.15 -14.13
C LYS A 7 27.69 22.34 -12.90
N LYS A 8 28.60 22.17 -11.93
CA LYS A 8 28.30 21.49 -10.66
C LYS A 8 27.27 22.26 -9.84
N ILE A 9 27.40 23.58 -9.76
CA ILE A 9 26.44 24.46 -9.08
C ILE A 9 25.07 24.38 -9.75
N PHE A 10 25.00 24.44 -11.07
CA PHE A 10 23.75 24.30 -11.81
C PHE A 10 23.05 22.95 -11.56
N PHE A 11 23.82 21.86 -11.55
CA PHE A 11 23.26 20.52 -11.28
C PHE A 11 22.74 20.39 -9.84
N ILE A 12 23.45 20.97 -8.86
CA ILE A 12 23.02 21.00 -7.46
C ILE A 12 21.74 21.83 -7.30
N LEU A 13 21.66 23.02 -7.90
CA LEU A 13 20.44 23.85 -7.87
C LEU A 13 19.25 23.17 -8.55
N LEU A 14 19.48 22.44 -9.64
CA LEU A 14 18.43 21.66 -10.31
C LEU A 14 17.88 20.55 -9.39
N PHE A 15 18.76 19.87 -8.65
CA PHE A 15 18.37 18.83 -7.68
C PHE A 15 17.62 19.38 -6.46
N LEU A 16 17.95 20.59 -5.97
CA LEU A 16 17.21 21.22 -4.87
C LEU A 16 15.76 21.54 -5.24
N ASN A 17 15.48 21.90 -6.50
CA ASN A 17 14.12 22.18 -6.97
C ASN A 17 13.26 20.91 -7.09
N LEU A 18 13.86 19.72 -7.21
CA LEU A 18 13.10 18.46 -7.19
C LEU A 18 12.63 18.06 -5.78
N CYS A 19 13.11 18.71 -4.71
CA CYS A 19 12.68 18.46 -3.33
C CYS A 19 11.55 19.42 -2.86
N GLY A 20 10.86 20.08 -3.79
CA GLY A 20 9.67 20.87 -3.52
C GLY A 20 8.41 20.01 -3.48
N CYS A 21 8.14 19.33 -2.36
CA CYS A 21 6.84 18.66 -2.14
C CYS A 21 6.31 18.98 -0.74
N ILE A 22 6.22 20.27 -0.43
CA ILE A 22 5.42 20.77 0.70
C ILE A 22 4.50 21.83 0.12
N SER A 23 3.37 21.37 -0.39
CA SER A 23 2.21 22.24 -0.62
C SER A 23 1.77 22.75 0.75
N THR A 24 2.21 23.95 1.09
CA THR A 24 1.71 24.74 2.21
C THR A 24 0.27 25.12 1.92
N THR A 25 -0.68 24.21 2.19
CA THR A 25 -2.07 24.60 2.38
C THR A 25 -2.18 25.19 3.77
N ILE A 26 -1.87 26.48 3.86
CA ILE A 26 -2.18 27.32 5.00
C ILE A 26 -3.71 27.39 5.06
N ILE A 27 -4.24 26.84 6.14
CA ILE A 27 -5.66 26.84 6.49
C ILE A 27 -6.03 28.29 6.81
N SER A 28 -6.73 28.97 5.90
CA SER A 28 -7.53 30.14 6.23
C SER A 28 -8.99 29.70 6.39
N SER A 29 -9.55 30.17 7.49
CA SER A 29 -10.86 29.92 8.06
C SER A 29 -12.03 30.23 7.11
N ALA A 30 -13.12 29.48 7.33
CA ALA A 30 -14.50 29.80 6.96
C ALA A 30 -14.97 29.48 5.51
N THR A 31 -14.94 28.21 5.12
CA THR A 31 -16.04 27.50 4.40
C THR A 31 -15.67 26.03 4.22
N ILE A 32 -15.85 25.21 5.26
CA ILE A 32 -15.66 23.75 5.15
C ILE A 32 -16.99 23.11 4.75
N ILE A 33 -17.44 23.37 3.53
CA ILE A 33 -18.37 22.46 2.82
C ILE A 33 -17.93 22.37 1.35
N ALA A 34 -16.68 22.00 1.14
CA ALA A 34 -16.34 21.23 -0.05
C ALA A 34 -16.22 19.79 0.42
N LYS A 35 -17.32 19.02 0.32
CA LYS A 35 -17.27 17.56 0.29
C LYS A 35 -16.39 17.18 -0.90
N THR A 36 -15.09 17.14 -0.69
CA THR A 36 -14.17 16.56 -1.66
C THR A 36 -14.45 15.07 -1.61
N SER A 37 -14.95 14.55 -2.71
CA SER A 37 -15.22 13.14 -2.96
C SER A 37 -13.92 12.32 -3.07
N SER A 38 -12.88 12.66 -2.31
CA SER A 38 -11.52 12.14 -2.44
C SER A 38 -11.14 11.07 -1.41
N ASP A 39 -11.83 10.93 -0.27
CA ASP A 39 -11.78 9.74 0.58
C ASP A 39 -13.10 9.69 1.38
N SER A 40 -13.73 8.52 1.51
CA SER A 40 -14.97 8.38 2.29
C SER A 40 -14.74 8.37 3.81
N ARG A 41 -13.48 8.41 4.25
CA ARG A 41 -13.09 8.40 5.67
C ARG A 41 -12.97 9.81 6.24
N SER A 42 -13.55 9.99 7.42
CA SER A 42 -13.32 11.18 8.25
C SER A 42 -11.86 11.27 8.70
N LEU A 43 -11.42 12.47 9.08
CA LEU A 43 -10.06 12.68 9.63
C LEU A 43 -9.79 11.78 10.84
N GLY A 44 -10.79 11.59 11.73
CA GLY A 44 -10.68 10.69 12.87
C GLY A 44 -10.44 9.23 12.47
N GLU A 45 -11.15 8.72 11.46
CA GLU A 45 -10.93 7.36 10.95
C GLU A 45 -9.56 7.19 10.30
N GLN A 46 -9.03 8.22 9.63
CA GLN A 46 -7.70 8.18 9.04
C GLN A 46 -6.61 8.15 10.12
N ILE A 47 -6.78 8.92 11.21
CA ILE A 47 -5.89 8.92 12.38
C ILE A 47 -5.93 7.55 13.07
N ASP A 48 -7.11 6.98 13.27
CA ASP A 48 -7.27 5.64 13.83
C ASP A 48 -6.52 4.58 12.99
N ASP A 49 -6.76 4.56 11.67
CA ASP A 49 -6.09 3.63 10.75
C ASP A 49 -4.56 3.81 10.77
N PHE A 50 -4.08 5.06 10.88
CA PHE A 50 -2.66 5.37 11.01
C PHE A 50 -2.06 4.84 12.32
N ASN A 51 -2.75 5.05 13.44
CA ASN A 51 -2.32 4.54 14.75
C ASN A 51 -2.24 3.01 14.77
N ILE A 52 -3.24 2.32 14.20
CA ILE A 52 -3.18 0.86 14.07
C ILE A 52 -2.00 0.45 13.19
N ARG A 53 -1.75 1.16 12.07
CA ARG A 53 -0.60 0.88 11.18
C ARG A 53 0.72 0.97 11.93
N LEU A 54 0.91 2.00 12.74
CA LEU A 54 2.11 2.15 13.57
C LEU A 54 2.25 1.01 14.57
N LYS A 55 1.17 0.63 15.28
CA LYS A 55 1.19 -0.51 16.22
C LYS A 55 1.53 -1.84 15.54
N VAL A 56 1.03 -2.07 14.33
CA VAL A 56 1.33 -3.26 13.52
C VAL A 56 2.80 -3.27 13.12
N LEU A 57 3.30 -2.16 12.55
CA LEU A 57 4.69 -2.03 12.15
C LEU A 57 5.64 -2.21 13.35
N TYR A 58 5.32 -1.59 14.49
CA TYR A 58 6.07 -1.75 15.73
C TYR A 58 6.08 -3.21 16.21
N SER A 59 4.90 -3.86 16.24
CA SER A 59 4.75 -5.24 16.71
C SER A 59 5.52 -6.26 15.86
N LEU A 60 5.56 -6.05 14.54
CA LEU A 60 6.34 -6.88 13.62
C LEU A 60 7.83 -6.57 13.68
N SER A 61 8.20 -5.30 13.80
CA SER A 61 9.61 -4.87 13.78
C SER A 61 10.34 -5.08 15.11
N LYS A 62 9.64 -5.13 16.25
CA LYS A 62 10.26 -5.43 17.54
C LYS A 62 10.65 -6.90 17.69
N ASP A 63 9.97 -7.80 16.98
CA ASP A 63 10.23 -9.23 17.08
C ASP A 63 11.35 -9.67 16.12
N GLN A 64 12.51 -9.96 16.68
CA GLN A 64 13.72 -10.28 15.91
C GLN A 64 13.58 -11.58 15.10
N GLU A 65 12.77 -12.51 15.57
CA GLU A 65 12.56 -13.77 14.86
C GLU A 65 11.66 -13.56 13.64
N ILE A 66 10.56 -12.81 13.80
CA ILE A 66 9.68 -12.44 12.68
C ILE A 66 10.48 -11.65 11.63
N LYS A 67 11.32 -10.71 12.04
CA LYS A 67 12.19 -9.95 11.13
C LYS A 67 13.12 -10.82 10.29
N LYS A 68 13.67 -11.89 10.88
CA LYS A 68 14.62 -12.77 10.20
C LYS A 68 13.93 -13.81 9.32
N LYS A 69 12.80 -14.37 9.80
CA LYS A 69 12.15 -15.56 9.21
C LYS A 69 10.86 -15.24 8.47
N ALA A 70 10.50 -13.97 8.31
CA ALA A 70 9.29 -13.58 7.59
C ALA A 70 9.45 -12.25 6.86
N ARG A 71 8.67 -12.10 5.81
CA ARG A 71 8.46 -10.85 5.09
C ARG A 71 6.97 -10.61 5.00
N ILE A 72 6.49 -9.56 5.66
CA ILE A 72 5.05 -9.24 5.73
C ILE A 72 4.79 -7.85 5.18
N ILE A 73 3.82 -7.75 4.28
CA ILE A 73 3.19 -6.50 3.86
C ILE A 73 1.84 -6.40 4.56
N SER A 74 1.56 -5.25 5.17
CA SER A 74 0.26 -4.95 5.76
C SER A 74 -0.38 -3.71 5.14
N ARG A 75 -1.69 -3.75 4.96
CA ARG A 75 -2.52 -2.60 4.59
C ARG A 75 -3.75 -2.54 5.49
N ILE A 76 -4.15 -1.32 5.82
CA ILE A 76 -5.23 -1.04 6.77
C ILE A 76 -6.17 -0.01 6.17
N TYR A 77 -7.47 -0.30 6.27
CA TYR A 77 -8.54 0.56 5.81
C TYR A 77 -9.80 0.33 6.67
N LYS A 78 -10.33 1.39 7.29
CA LYS A 78 -11.51 1.34 8.16
C LYS A 78 -11.38 0.23 9.21
N LYS A 79 -10.24 0.19 9.90
CA LYS A 79 -9.92 -0.78 10.95
C LYS A 79 -9.87 -2.25 10.50
N LYS A 80 -10.01 -2.54 9.20
CA LYS A 80 -9.74 -3.86 8.61
C LYS A 80 -8.28 -3.91 8.18
N ILE A 81 -7.64 -5.06 8.33
CA ILE A 81 -6.25 -5.29 7.93
C ILE A 81 -6.15 -6.48 6.99
N ILE A 82 -5.32 -6.36 5.96
CA ILE A 82 -4.82 -7.49 5.19
C ILE A 82 -3.33 -7.66 5.45
N LEU A 83 -2.92 -8.91 5.66
CA LEU A 83 -1.54 -9.34 5.83
C LEU A 83 -1.18 -10.28 4.67
N ALA A 84 -0.14 -9.95 3.91
CA ALA A 84 0.35 -10.79 2.83
C ALA A 84 1.87 -10.94 2.93
N GLY A 85 2.43 -11.95 2.29
CA GLY A 85 3.87 -12.20 2.27
C GLY A 85 4.21 -13.65 2.58
N GLN A 86 5.33 -13.87 3.26
CA GLN A 86 5.83 -15.20 3.56
C GLN A 86 6.33 -15.32 4.99
N ALA A 87 6.13 -16.49 5.57
CA ALA A 87 6.72 -16.92 6.83
C ALA A 87 7.38 -18.29 6.64
N GLU A 88 8.61 -18.46 7.10
CA GLU A 88 9.39 -19.69 6.87
C GLU A 88 8.77 -20.95 7.48
N SER A 89 7.94 -20.80 8.51
CA SER A 89 7.25 -21.91 9.16
C SER A 89 5.86 -21.51 9.64
N TYR A 90 5.03 -22.52 9.91
CA TYR A 90 3.71 -22.34 10.48
C TYR A 90 3.75 -21.76 11.90
N GLU A 91 4.83 -22.01 12.65
CA GLU A 91 5.07 -21.42 13.96
C GLU A 91 5.24 -19.90 13.86
N ILE A 92 6.07 -19.42 12.93
CA ILE A 92 6.25 -17.99 12.67
C ILE A 92 4.95 -17.35 12.20
N LEU A 93 4.21 -18.02 11.31
CA LEU A 93 2.88 -17.57 10.89
C LEU A 93 1.94 -17.39 12.10
N LYS A 94 1.83 -18.41 12.96
CA LYS A 94 1.01 -18.36 14.18
C LYS A 94 1.42 -17.22 15.10
N LYS A 95 2.73 -17.01 15.29
CA LYS A 95 3.28 -15.92 16.11
C LYS A 95 2.88 -14.55 15.56
N ILE A 96 2.98 -14.34 14.24
CA ILE A 96 2.56 -13.11 13.57
C ILE A 96 1.07 -12.88 13.78
N VAL A 97 0.22 -13.86 13.45
CA VAL A 97 -1.24 -13.78 13.57
C VAL A 97 -1.65 -13.46 15.01
N LYS A 98 -1.04 -14.12 16.01
CA LYS A 98 -1.33 -13.87 17.44
C LYS A 98 -0.98 -12.45 17.84
N LYS A 99 0.19 -11.93 17.44
CA LYS A 99 0.58 -10.54 17.75
C LYS A 99 -0.36 -9.53 17.14
N ILE A 100 -0.73 -9.70 15.87
CA ILE A 100 -1.62 -8.75 15.20
C ILE A 100 -3.03 -8.79 15.81
N ARG A 101 -3.56 -9.96 16.15
CA ARG A 101 -4.87 -10.08 16.83
C ARG A 101 -4.94 -9.35 18.17
N ASN A 102 -3.82 -9.21 18.87
CA ASN A 102 -3.78 -8.52 20.16
C ASN A 102 -3.73 -6.98 20.03
N ILE A 103 -3.61 -6.45 18.81
CA ILE A 103 -3.64 -5.00 18.59
C ILE A 103 -5.09 -4.53 18.65
N GLN A 104 -5.37 -3.63 19.60
CA GLN A 104 -6.69 -3.04 19.79
C GLN A 104 -7.22 -2.37 18.53
N TYR A 105 -8.55 -2.34 18.42
CA TYR A 105 -9.33 -1.67 17.37
C TYR A 105 -9.28 -2.30 15.97
N ILE A 106 -8.54 -3.39 15.76
CA ILE A 106 -8.65 -4.16 14.51
C ILE A 106 -9.99 -4.90 14.49
N LYS A 107 -10.84 -4.60 13.50
CA LYS A 107 -12.17 -5.22 13.33
C LYS A 107 -12.11 -6.56 12.60
N THR A 108 -11.30 -6.62 11.54
CA THR A 108 -11.22 -7.78 10.64
C THR A 108 -9.79 -7.96 10.18
N MET A 109 -9.30 -9.20 10.14
CA MET A 109 -7.96 -9.54 9.68
C MET A 109 -8.02 -10.59 8.58
N HIS A 110 -7.59 -10.23 7.38
CA HIS A 110 -7.43 -11.13 6.24
C HIS A 110 -5.99 -11.63 6.18
N ASN A 111 -5.79 -12.91 6.45
CA ASN A 111 -4.47 -13.54 6.40
C ASN A 111 -4.22 -14.17 5.02
N GLN A 112 -3.25 -13.61 4.29
CA GLN A 112 -2.76 -14.06 2.99
C GLN A 112 -1.25 -14.33 3.02
N ILE A 113 -0.71 -14.64 4.20
CA ILE A 113 0.70 -15.03 4.36
C ILE A 113 0.85 -16.49 3.92
N ARG A 114 1.82 -16.78 3.05
CA ARG A 114 2.16 -18.13 2.61
C ARG A 114 3.26 -18.72 3.51
N VAL A 115 3.14 -19.99 3.88
CA VAL A 115 4.20 -20.70 4.63
C VAL A 115 5.26 -21.16 3.64
N GLN A 116 6.31 -20.34 3.48
CA GLN A 116 7.43 -20.57 2.59
C GLN A 116 8.57 -19.59 2.92
N LYS A 117 9.75 -19.76 2.33
CA LYS A 117 10.85 -18.80 2.49
C LYS A 117 10.50 -17.42 1.91
N PRO A 118 10.94 -16.32 2.53
CA PRO A 118 10.82 -14.97 1.97
C PRO A 118 11.35 -14.88 0.54
N ILE A 119 10.62 -14.16 -0.30
CA ILE A 119 11.01 -13.96 -1.69
C ILE A 119 12.32 -13.17 -1.82
N SER A 120 13.07 -13.44 -2.90
CA SER A 120 14.32 -12.74 -3.18
C SER A 120 14.10 -11.26 -3.50
N LYS A 121 15.14 -10.43 -3.30
CA LYS A 121 15.12 -9.00 -3.69
C LYS A 121 14.79 -8.80 -5.16
N LYS A 122 15.27 -9.69 -6.04
CA LYS A 122 14.93 -9.68 -7.48
C LYS A 122 13.43 -9.84 -7.69
N ARG A 123 12.77 -10.74 -6.96
CA ARG A 123 11.31 -10.90 -7.02
C ARG A 123 10.58 -9.65 -6.54
N ILE A 124 11.02 -9.04 -5.44
CA ILE A 124 10.44 -7.81 -4.91
C ILE A 124 10.50 -6.68 -5.96
N LEU A 125 11.64 -6.52 -6.64
CA LEU A 125 11.77 -5.55 -7.74
C LEU A 125 10.81 -5.83 -8.89
N TYR A 126 10.63 -7.10 -9.28
CA TYR A 126 9.62 -7.46 -10.27
C TYR A 126 8.19 -7.11 -9.83
N ASP A 127 7.85 -7.32 -8.57
CA ASP A 127 6.53 -6.96 -8.04
C ASP A 127 6.31 -5.43 -8.03
N SER A 128 7.36 -4.64 -7.78
CA SER A 128 7.31 -3.18 -7.93
C SER A 128 7.05 -2.77 -9.38
N LEU A 129 7.63 -3.46 -10.37
CA LEU A 129 7.36 -3.21 -11.78
C LEU A 129 5.93 -3.61 -12.18
N ILE A 130 5.39 -4.71 -11.65
CA ILE A 130 3.97 -5.06 -11.84
C ILE A 130 3.09 -3.96 -11.26
N THR A 131 3.38 -3.52 -10.03
CA THR A 131 2.63 -2.45 -9.35
C THR A 131 2.67 -1.15 -10.14
N ALA A 132 3.84 -0.75 -10.66
CA ALA A 132 3.99 0.43 -11.50
C ALA A 132 3.17 0.33 -12.80
N LYS A 133 3.18 -0.84 -13.46
CA LYS A 133 2.34 -1.08 -14.64
C LYS A 133 0.85 -1.02 -14.33
N ILE A 134 0.41 -1.48 -13.17
CA ILE A 134 -0.99 -1.34 -12.74
C ILE A 134 -1.34 0.15 -12.62
N TYR A 135 -0.51 0.94 -11.94
CA TYR A 135 -0.70 2.39 -11.84
C TYR A 135 -0.76 3.07 -13.21
N GLU A 136 0.14 2.72 -14.12
CA GLU A 136 0.15 3.20 -15.51
C GLU A 136 -1.19 2.90 -16.20
N LYS A 137 -1.66 1.64 -16.17
CA LYS A 137 -2.91 1.25 -16.82
C LYS A 137 -4.14 1.89 -16.16
N PHE A 138 -4.15 2.05 -14.84
CA PHE A 138 -5.23 2.76 -14.15
C PHE A 138 -5.26 4.24 -14.52
N PHE A 139 -4.09 4.88 -14.62
CA PHE A 139 -3.97 6.30 -14.96
C PHE A 139 -4.50 6.61 -16.36
N PHE A 140 -4.23 5.74 -17.33
CA PHE A 140 -4.72 5.90 -18.71
C PHE A 140 -6.14 5.35 -18.95
N SER A 141 -6.81 4.80 -17.93
CA SER A 141 -8.21 4.36 -18.05
C SER A 141 -9.20 5.54 -18.03
N LYS A 142 -10.39 5.32 -18.58
CA LYS A 142 -11.49 6.30 -18.50
C LYS A 142 -11.93 6.52 -17.05
N GLU A 143 -11.90 5.47 -16.23
CA GLU A 143 -12.29 5.40 -14.82
C GLU A 143 -11.11 5.69 -13.86
N ARG A 144 -10.08 6.41 -14.32
CA ARG A 144 -8.86 6.66 -13.53
C ARG A 144 -9.13 7.26 -12.15
N LYS A 145 -10.16 8.11 -12.03
CA LYS A 145 -10.49 8.82 -10.78
C LYS A 145 -10.91 7.85 -9.68
N GLU A 146 -11.62 6.80 -10.04
CA GLU A 146 -12.11 5.77 -9.13
C GLU A 146 -11.06 4.67 -8.92
N LEU A 147 -10.39 4.23 -10.00
CA LEU A 147 -9.37 3.19 -9.95
C LEU A 147 -8.18 3.57 -9.07
N LEU A 148 -7.72 4.82 -9.14
CA LEU A 148 -6.59 5.31 -8.33
C LEU A 148 -6.91 5.45 -6.83
N LYS A 149 -8.18 5.34 -6.43
CA LYS A 149 -8.60 5.32 -5.01
C LYS A 149 -8.53 3.92 -4.40
N ILE A 150 -8.43 2.88 -5.22
CA ILE A 150 -8.34 1.50 -4.72
C ILE A 150 -6.98 1.31 -4.05
N ILE A 151 -6.96 0.73 -2.85
CA ILE A 151 -5.72 0.34 -2.20
C ILE A 151 -5.28 -0.98 -2.80
N PHE A 152 -4.10 -1.02 -3.41
CA PHE A 152 -3.54 -2.26 -3.93
C PHE A 152 -2.05 -2.38 -3.68
N PHE A 153 -1.55 -3.61 -3.76
CA PHE A 153 -0.13 -3.91 -3.72
C PHE A 153 0.12 -5.27 -4.38
N THR A 154 1.36 -5.50 -4.81
CA THR A 154 1.79 -6.78 -5.38
C THR A 154 2.78 -7.46 -4.45
N GLU A 155 2.63 -8.76 -4.25
CA GLU A 155 3.58 -9.58 -3.49
C GLU A 155 3.66 -10.98 -4.10
N ASN A 156 4.88 -11.39 -4.48
CA ASN A 156 5.16 -12.64 -5.17
C ASN A 156 4.30 -12.86 -6.43
N GLN A 157 4.12 -11.81 -7.23
CA GLN A 157 3.27 -11.77 -8.43
C GLN A 157 1.77 -11.97 -8.18
N GLU A 158 1.32 -12.00 -6.93
CA GLU A 158 -0.10 -11.89 -6.59
C GLU A 158 -0.44 -10.42 -6.35
N VAL A 159 -1.54 -9.95 -6.95
CA VAL A 159 -2.02 -8.58 -6.80
C VAL A 159 -3.18 -8.59 -5.81
N PHE A 160 -3.06 -7.80 -4.76
CA PHE A 160 -4.06 -7.66 -3.71
C PHE A 160 -4.82 -6.36 -3.92
N LEU A 161 -6.13 -6.45 -4.11
CA LEU A 161 -7.06 -5.32 -4.09
C LEU A 161 -7.73 -5.26 -2.72
N PHE A 162 -7.65 -4.13 -2.04
CA PHE A 162 -8.09 -3.97 -0.65
C PHE A 162 -8.78 -2.63 -0.43
N GLY A 163 -9.60 -2.53 0.62
CA GLY A 163 -10.28 -1.30 1.01
C GLY A 163 -11.68 -1.17 0.40
N TYR A 164 -12.09 0.04 0.03
CA TYR A 164 -13.39 0.28 -0.59
C TYR A 164 -13.24 0.50 -2.09
N ALA A 165 -13.99 -0.28 -2.87
CA ALA A 165 -14.19 -0.07 -4.29
C ALA A 165 -15.65 -0.39 -4.61
N ASP A 166 -16.28 0.37 -5.51
CA ASP A 166 -17.57 -0.01 -6.06
C ASP A 166 -17.41 -1.30 -6.90
N GLN A 167 -18.42 -2.19 -6.88
CA GLN A 167 -18.36 -3.49 -7.59
C GLN A 167 -18.06 -3.32 -9.08
N LYS A 168 -18.60 -2.27 -9.72
CA LYS A 168 -18.33 -1.97 -11.12
C LYS A 168 -16.85 -1.62 -11.33
N ILE A 169 -16.32 -0.73 -10.48
CA ILE A 169 -14.92 -0.28 -10.55
C ILE A 169 -13.95 -1.42 -10.24
N GLU A 170 -14.30 -2.29 -9.29
CA GLU A 170 -13.52 -3.48 -8.97
C GLU A 170 -13.43 -4.45 -10.15
N LYS A 171 -14.56 -4.74 -10.81
CA LYS A 171 -14.56 -5.58 -12.03
C LYS A 171 -13.65 -5.00 -13.11
N ILE A 172 -13.69 -3.68 -13.31
CA ILE A 172 -12.80 -2.98 -14.26
C ILE A 172 -11.34 -3.12 -13.83
N ALA A 173 -11.02 -2.92 -12.55
CA ALA A 173 -9.68 -3.08 -12.01
C ALA A 173 -9.15 -4.49 -12.26
N VAL A 174 -9.94 -5.53 -11.95
CA VAL A 174 -9.61 -6.94 -12.18
C VAL A 174 -9.36 -7.21 -13.67
N GLN A 175 -10.21 -6.71 -14.56
CA GLN A 175 -10.03 -6.86 -16.01
C GLN A 175 -8.73 -6.23 -16.52
N ILE A 176 -8.39 -5.04 -16.04
CA ILE A 176 -7.14 -4.35 -16.40
C ILE A 176 -5.94 -5.15 -15.88
N ILE A 177 -5.96 -5.57 -14.62
CA ILE A 177 -4.84 -6.27 -13.97
C ILE A 177 -4.61 -7.64 -14.62
N ASN A 178 -5.67 -8.37 -15.00
CA ASN A 178 -5.56 -9.66 -15.67
C ASN A 178 -4.83 -9.60 -17.02
N ARG A 179 -4.78 -8.42 -17.67
CA ARG A 179 -4.03 -8.21 -18.93
C ARG A 179 -2.54 -7.92 -18.70
N ILE A 180 -2.12 -7.74 -17.46
CA ILE A 180 -0.71 -7.44 -17.15
C ILE A 180 0.07 -8.75 -17.10
N SER A 181 1.08 -8.85 -17.98
CA SER A 181 1.97 -9.99 -18.07
C SER A 181 2.55 -10.37 -16.70
N LYS A 182 2.62 -11.67 -16.40
CA LYS A 182 3.28 -12.23 -15.21
C LYS A 182 2.59 -11.94 -13.88
N VAL A 183 1.36 -11.41 -13.88
CA VAL A 183 0.46 -11.52 -12.73
C VAL A 183 0.01 -12.98 -12.62
N LYS A 184 0.17 -13.59 -11.44
CA LYS A 184 -0.21 -14.99 -11.19
C LYS A 184 -1.64 -15.13 -10.70
N LYS A 185 -2.05 -14.22 -9.83
CA LYS A 185 -3.33 -14.27 -9.14
C LYS A 185 -3.75 -12.87 -8.72
N ILE A 186 -5.05 -12.62 -8.74
CA ILE A 186 -5.66 -11.43 -8.15
C ILE A 186 -6.45 -11.88 -6.93
N ILE A 187 -6.27 -11.17 -5.82
CA ILE A 187 -6.95 -11.42 -4.56
C ILE A 187 -7.70 -10.16 -4.21
N VAL A 188 -9.02 -10.27 -4.23
CA VAL A 188 -9.92 -9.19 -3.82
C VAL A 188 -10.24 -9.39 -2.33
N ALA A 189 -10.12 -8.30 -1.59
CA ALA A 189 -10.47 -8.22 -0.17
C ALA A 189 -11.05 -6.83 0.10
N THR A 190 -11.94 -6.38 -0.79
CA THR A 190 -12.64 -5.09 -0.67
C THR A 190 -13.89 -5.24 0.20
N SER A 191 -14.43 -4.12 0.67
CA SER A 191 -15.59 -4.10 1.58
C SER A 191 -16.88 -4.70 1.03
N ASN A 192 -16.97 -4.94 -0.29
CA ASN A 192 -18.14 -5.55 -0.93
C ASN A 192 -18.12 -7.08 -0.90
N GLU A 193 -17.02 -7.68 -0.47
CA GLU A 193 -16.92 -9.10 -0.13
C GLU A 193 -16.85 -9.28 1.39
N ILE A 194 -17.94 -8.90 2.09
CA ILE A 194 -18.35 -9.44 3.40
C ILE A 194 -19.87 -9.51 3.43
#